data_AF-A0A962G6Z0-F1
#
_entry.id   AF-A0A962G6Z0-F1
#
_cell.length_a   1.000
_cell.length_b   1.000
_cell.length_c   1.000
_cell.angle_alpha   90.00
_cell.angle_beta   90.00
_cell.angle_gamma   90.00
#
_symmetry.space_group_name_H-M   'P 1'
#
loop_
_entity.id
_entity.type
_entity.pdbx_description
1 polymer ?
#
loop_
_entity_poly.entity_id
_entity_poly.type
_entity_poly.pdbx_seq_one_letter_code
_entity_poly.pdbx_strand_id
1 'polypeptide(L)'
;MSAHHRLTASAWLPCATALLMASMAQATCIPDIIYKRYVGTDGLCTDASIQAAIDNAVCPSTIYITREVAWNGQHLDINNKNLVLV
;
A
#
# COMPACT_ATOMS: atom_id res chain seq x y z
N MET A 1 -32.32 47.26 -22.38
CA MET A 1 -32.82 45.95 -22.84
C MET A 1 -31.88 45.44 -23.93
N SER A 2 -31.47 44.17 -23.81
CA SER A 2 -30.40 43.47 -24.54
C SER A 2 -30.31 43.69 -26.05
N ALA A 3 -29.09 43.73 -26.57
CA ALA A 3 -28.60 42.73 -27.54
C ALA A 3 -27.07 42.80 -27.70
N HIS A 4 -26.45 41.62 -27.63
CA HIS A 4 -25.02 41.36 -27.64
C HIS A 4 -24.41 41.47 -29.06
N HIS A 5 -23.21 42.04 -29.18
CA HIS A 5 -22.30 41.75 -30.29
C HIS A 5 -21.00 41.15 -29.75
N ARG A 6 -20.64 40.02 -30.38
CA ARG A 6 -19.65 39.01 -30.00
C ARG A 6 -18.22 39.53 -30.15
N LEU A 7 -17.30 39.07 -29.31
CA LEU A 7 -15.93 38.77 -29.73
C LEU A 7 -15.43 37.51 -29.01
N THR A 8 -15.02 36.58 -29.84
CA THR A 8 -14.46 35.26 -29.58
C THR A 8 -13.09 35.33 -28.90
N ALA A 9 -12.89 34.55 -27.84
CA ALA A 9 -11.57 34.03 -27.49
C ALA A 9 -11.75 32.67 -26.82
N SER A 10 -11.67 31.61 -27.62
CA SER A 10 -11.42 30.26 -27.14
C SER A 10 -10.04 30.24 -26.49
N ALA A 11 -9.98 30.29 -25.16
CA ALA A 11 -8.79 29.93 -24.41
C ALA A 11 -8.98 28.51 -23.89
N TRP A 12 -8.64 27.54 -24.74
CA TRP A 12 -8.47 26.15 -24.34
C TRP A 12 -7.20 26.12 -23.49
N LEU A 13 -7.34 26.17 -22.17
CA LEU A 13 -6.22 25.87 -21.27
C LEU A 13 -5.95 24.35 -21.36
N PRO A 14 -4.75 23.92 -21.81
CA PRO A 14 -4.39 22.51 -21.74
C PRO A 14 -4.17 22.16 -20.26
N CYS A 15 -5.16 21.52 -19.65
CA CYS A 15 -5.03 20.83 -18.37
C CYS A 15 -4.26 19.52 -18.59
N ALA A 16 -3.01 19.61 -19.07
CA ALA A 16 -2.27 18.44 -19.52
C ALA A 16 -0.77 18.67 -19.43
N THR A 17 -0.20 18.69 -18.21
CA THR A 17 1.18 18.27 -17.91
C THR A 17 1.52 18.45 -16.42
N ALA A 18 0.79 17.79 -15.52
CA ALA A 18 1.20 17.67 -14.10
C ALA A 18 1.14 16.22 -13.57
N LEU A 19 1.20 15.24 -14.47
CA LEU A 19 1.28 13.82 -14.15
C LEU A 19 2.57 13.27 -14.77
N LEU A 20 3.73 13.41 -14.12
CA LEU A 20 4.94 12.62 -14.44
C LEU A 20 6.08 12.87 -13.45
N MET A 21 5.79 12.86 -12.14
CA MET A 21 6.82 12.67 -11.11
C MET A 21 6.23 11.85 -9.96
N ALA A 22 5.63 10.70 -10.27
CA ALA A 22 5.45 9.67 -9.26
C ALA A 22 6.83 9.07 -9.00
N SER A 23 7.59 9.65 -8.08
CA SER A 23 8.76 8.95 -7.55
C SER A 23 8.25 7.66 -6.92
N MET A 24 8.78 6.52 -7.39
CA MET A 24 8.56 5.27 -6.69
C MET A 24 9.27 5.43 -5.34
N ALA A 25 8.51 5.71 -4.29
CA ALA A 25 9.05 5.77 -2.95
C ALA A 25 9.55 4.37 -2.59
N GLN A 26 10.85 4.13 -2.76
CA GLN A 26 11.51 2.98 -2.17
C GLN A 26 11.53 3.22 -0.66
N ALA A 27 10.78 2.42 0.08
CA ALA A 27 10.88 2.43 1.53
C ALA A 27 12.29 1.97 1.91
N THR A 28 13.13 2.91 2.31
CA THR A 28 14.44 2.58 2.86
C THR A 28 14.24 1.95 4.23
N CYS A 29 14.59 0.67 4.34
CA CYS A 29 14.60 -0.02 5.62
C CYS A 29 15.75 0.50 6.46
N ILE A 30 15.47 0.85 7.72
CA ILE A 30 16.48 1.31 8.66
C ILE A 30 17.18 0.05 9.18
N PRO A 31 18.50 -0.11 8.95
CA PRO A 31 19.24 -1.20 9.56
C PRO A 31 19.10 -1.06 11.09
N ASP A 32 18.92 -2.19 11.78
CA ASP A 32 18.69 -2.32 13.23
C ASP A 32 17.25 -2.12 13.74
N ILE A 33 16.28 -1.72 12.89
CA ILE A 33 14.86 -1.79 13.27
C ILE A 33 14.33 -3.20 13.02
N ILE A 34 13.73 -3.80 14.05
CA ILE A 34 12.97 -5.05 13.91
C ILE A 34 11.55 -4.70 13.45
N TYR A 35 11.26 -4.98 12.18
CA TYR A 35 9.91 -4.86 11.65
C TYR A 35 9.07 -6.06 12.07
N LYS A 36 7.93 -5.78 12.71
CA LYS A 36 7.00 -6.80 13.21
C LYS A 36 5.63 -6.59 12.60
N ARG A 37 4.96 -7.68 12.26
CA ARG A 37 3.55 -7.71 11.89
C ARG A 37 2.85 -8.78 12.69
N TYR A 38 1.58 -8.55 13.02
CA TYR A 38 0.76 -9.44 13.83
C TYR A 38 -0.49 -9.80 13.03
N VAL A 39 -0.71 -11.10 12.85
CA VAL A 39 -1.87 -11.64 12.14
C VAL A 39 -2.89 -12.13 13.15
N GLY A 40 -4.09 -11.58 13.08
CA GLY A 40 -5.19 -11.93 13.97
C GLY A 40 -6.47 -11.17 13.61
N THR A 41 -7.49 -11.37 14.42
CA THR A 41 -8.84 -10.83 14.22
C THR A 41 -9.18 -9.70 15.20
N ASP A 42 -8.34 -9.49 16.22
CA ASP A 42 -8.49 -8.41 17.18
C ASP A 42 -7.97 -7.06 16.66
N GLY A 43 -8.33 -5.98 17.36
CA GLY A 43 -7.88 -4.63 17.02
C GLY A 43 -6.42 -4.32 17.35
N LEU A 44 -5.66 -5.30 17.86
CA LEU A 44 -4.24 -5.16 18.17
C LEU A 44 -3.36 -5.73 17.06
N CYS A 45 -3.92 -6.57 16.18
CA CYS A 45 -3.23 -7.12 15.03
C CYS A 45 -3.11 -6.10 13.89
N THR A 46 -1.98 -6.16 13.18
CA THR A 46 -1.72 -5.28 12.03
C THR A 46 -2.39 -5.76 10.77
N ASP A 47 -2.69 -7.06 10.67
CA ASP A 47 -3.21 -7.69 9.47
C ASP A 47 -4.24 -8.78 9.82
N ALA A 48 -5.30 -8.87 9.01
CA ALA A 48 -6.40 -9.83 9.22
C ALA A 48 -6.13 -11.22 8.62
N SER A 49 -5.06 -11.37 7.83
CA SER A 49 -4.68 -12.63 7.18
C SER A 49 -3.18 -12.74 7.01
N ILE A 50 -2.67 -13.97 6.87
CA ILE A 50 -1.25 -14.24 6.68
C ILE A 50 -0.77 -13.64 5.35
N GLN A 51 -1.56 -13.75 4.28
CA GLN A 51 -1.21 -13.16 2.98
C GLN A 51 -1.14 -11.63 3.06
N ALA A 52 -2.07 -10.98 3.76
CA ALA A 52 -2.03 -9.52 3.94
C ALA A 52 -0.74 -9.07 4.67
N ALA A 53 -0.31 -9.80 5.71
CA ALA A 53 0.95 -9.50 6.38
C ALA A 53 2.17 -9.67 5.48
N ILE A 54 2.18 -10.70 4.62
CA ILE A 54 3.24 -10.92 3.62
C ILE A 54 3.27 -9.77 2.60
N ASP A 55 2.12 -9.42 2.04
CA ASP A 55 1.99 -8.38 1.01
C ASP A 55 2.47 -7.03 1.56
N ASN A 56 2.05 -6.71 2.79
CA ASN A 56 2.36 -5.47 3.49
C ASN A 56 3.78 -5.45 4.12
N ALA A 57 4.51 -6.57 4.14
CA ALA A 57 5.90 -6.60 4.59
C ALA A 57 6.80 -5.97 3.53
N VAL A 58 7.17 -4.70 3.74
CA VAL A 58 8.06 -3.93 2.86
C VAL A 58 9.54 -4.14 3.22
N CYS A 59 9.83 -4.28 4.51
CA CYS A 59 11.18 -4.50 5.04
C CYS A 59 11.34 -5.92 5.59
N PRO A 60 12.57 -6.39 5.84
CA PRO A 60 12.81 -7.66 6.53
C PRO A 60 12.02 -7.73 7.84
N SER A 61 11.03 -8.62 7.90
CA SER A 61 10.02 -8.61 8.96
C SER A 61 9.80 -9.98 9.59
N THR A 62 9.49 -9.98 10.89
CA THR A 62 8.89 -11.15 11.56
C THR A 62 7.38 -10.98 11.59
N ILE A 63 6.65 -11.96 11.05
CA ILE A 63 5.20 -12.03 11.06
C ILE A 63 4.79 -13.02 12.15
N TYR A 64 4.16 -12.52 13.20
CA TYR A 64 3.62 -13.32 14.30
C TYR A 64 2.17 -13.69 14.01
N ILE A 65 1.86 -14.98 13.98
CA ILE A 65 0.54 -15.51 13.67
C ILE A 65 -0.15 -15.92 14.97
N THR A 66 -1.23 -15.24 15.35
CA THR A 66 -1.93 -15.55 16.59
C THR A 66 -2.75 -16.83 16.46
N ARG A 67 -3.03 -17.48 17.59
CA ARG A 67 -3.86 -18.69 17.68
C ARG A 67 -5.36 -18.37 17.89
N GLU A 68 -5.81 -17.22 17.41
CA GLU A 68 -7.21 -16.80 17.58
C GLU A 68 -8.18 -17.61 16.72
N VAL A 69 -7.74 -18.02 15.53
CA VAL A 69 -8.53 -18.82 14.59
C VAL A 69 -7.68 -19.93 13.96
N ALA A 70 -8.34 -20.88 13.30
CA ALA A 70 -7.67 -21.91 12.54
C ALA A 70 -7.25 -21.37 11.16
N TRP A 71 -5.95 -21.23 10.93
CA TRP A 71 -5.37 -20.76 9.66
C TRP A 71 -5.14 -21.91 8.67
N ASN A 72 -6.21 -22.63 8.33
CA ASN A 72 -6.12 -23.85 7.53
C ASN A 72 -6.33 -23.56 6.04
N GLY A 73 -5.82 -24.42 5.17
CA GLY A 73 -6.10 -24.38 3.72
C GLY A 73 -5.63 -23.09 3.02
N GLN A 74 -4.62 -22.43 3.58
CA GLN A 74 -4.04 -21.22 3.00
C GLN A 74 -3.10 -21.60 1.85
N HIS A 75 -3.14 -20.84 0.77
CA HIS A 75 -2.08 -20.80 -0.24
C HIS A 75 -1.38 -19.45 -0.10
N LEU A 76 -0.10 -19.47 0.27
CA LEU A 76 0.68 -18.27 0.52
C LEU A 76 1.61 -18.02 -0.67
N ASP A 77 1.52 -16.82 -1.26
CA ASP A 77 2.47 -16.36 -2.26
C ASP A 77 3.52 -15.47 -1.57
N ILE A 78 4.77 -15.89 -1.65
CA ILE A 78 5.92 -15.19 -1.08
C ILE A 78 6.89 -14.87 -2.23
N ASN A 79 6.67 -13.73 -2.87
CA ASN A 79 7.50 -13.29 -3.98
C ASN A 79 8.40 -12.12 -3.59
N ASN A 80 9.72 -12.31 -3.72
CA ASN A 80 10.73 -11.30 -3.46
C ASN A 80 10.60 -10.66 -2.06
N LYS A 81 10.40 -11.50 -1.04
CA LYS A 81 10.30 -11.08 0.37
C LYS A 81 11.44 -11.65 1.20
N ASN A 82 11.82 -10.94 2.25
CA ASN A 82 12.66 -11.45 3.33
C ASN A 82 11.81 -11.42 4.62
N LEU A 83 11.35 -12.58 5.08
CA LEU A 83 10.43 -12.65 6.19
C LEU A 83 10.54 -13.97 6.96
N VAL A 84 10.14 -13.92 8.23
CA VAL A 84 10.02 -15.08 9.12
C VAL A 84 8.57 -15.16 9.59
N LEU A 85 7.94 -16.32 9.47
CA LEU A 85 6.63 -16.61 10.02
C LEU A 85 6.81 -17.36 11.35
N VAL A 86 6.14 -16.90 12.41
CA VAL A 86 6.21 -17.44 13.78
C VAL A 86 4.82 -17.70 14.33
#